data_AF-A0A2H1X063-F1
#
_entry.id   AF-A0A2H1X063-F1
#
_cell.length_a   1.000
_cell.length_b   1.000
_cell.length_c   1.000
_cell.angle_alpha   90.00
_cell.angle_beta   90.00
_cell.angle_gamma   90.00
#
_symmetry.space_group_name_H-M   'P 1'
#
loop_
_entity.id
_entity.type
_entity.pdbx_description
1 polymer ?
#
loop_
_entity_poly.entity_id
_entity_poly.type
_entity_poly.pdbx_seq_one_letter_code
_entity_poly.pdbx_strand_id
1 'polypeptide(L)'
;MNELDFYDDYAVAVVVNTDNILENIFSYLRLKDLRNCALVCKTWYRILNDENNDVWRLHCVKRLAEEVLKSDLLSTVTTYKSKLRAYFHAWNPHDCSRNIYVKANGFTLHRNPVAQSTDACRGKIGFYHGRHAWEVIWEGPLGTVAVVGISTKDAPLECHGYVGLLGSDEQSWGWNLVDNHLLHNGDTQGHYPLLNNCPKYQVRLIH
;
A
#
# COMPACT_ATOMS: atom_id res chain seq x y z
N MET A 1 5.99 -38.39 -38.43
CA MET A 1 5.26 -37.38 -37.64
C MET A 1 5.01 -37.98 -36.27
N ASN A 2 5.44 -37.31 -35.18
CA ASN A 2 5.21 -37.59 -33.74
C ASN A 2 6.42 -37.89 -32.83
N GLU A 3 7.68 -37.78 -33.26
CA GLU A 3 8.83 -37.86 -32.31
C GLU A 3 9.25 -36.51 -31.72
N LEU A 4 9.00 -35.40 -32.44
CA LEU A 4 9.36 -34.05 -31.98
C LEU A 4 8.44 -33.53 -30.86
N ASP A 5 7.14 -33.85 -30.90
CA ASP A 5 6.18 -33.36 -29.90
C ASP A 5 6.36 -34.02 -28.51
N PHE A 6 6.80 -35.28 -28.47
CA PHE A 6 7.00 -36.00 -27.20
C PHE A 6 8.20 -35.47 -26.40
N TYR A 7 9.26 -35.02 -27.08
CA TYR A 7 10.44 -34.47 -26.43
C TYR A 7 10.19 -33.09 -25.85
N ASP A 8 9.40 -32.27 -26.56
CA ASP A 8 8.96 -30.96 -26.07
C ASP A 8 8.01 -31.11 -24.87
N ASP A 9 7.03 -32.01 -24.93
CA ASP A 9 6.13 -32.26 -23.78
C ASP A 9 6.89 -32.78 -22.55
N TYR A 10 7.87 -33.68 -22.73
CA TYR A 10 8.71 -34.14 -21.62
C TYR A 10 9.62 -33.03 -21.07
N ALA A 11 10.23 -32.23 -21.92
CA ALA A 11 11.06 -31.10 -21.50
C ALA A 11 10.22 -30.07 -20.74
N VAL A 12 9.02 -29.76 -21.22
CA VAL A 12 8.05 -28.89 -20.55
C VAL A 12 7.65 -29.50 -19.20
N ALA A 13 7.29 -30.78 -19.14
CA ALA A 13 6.91 -31.44 -17.89
C ALA A 13 8.06 -31.47 -16.86
N VAL A 14 9.30 -31.72 -17.28
CA VAL A 14 10.48 -31.70 -16.42
C VAL A 14 10.80 -30.28 -15.94
N VAL A 15 10.70 -29.28 -16.81
CA VAL A 15 10.87 -27.87 -16.44
C VAL A 15 9.79 -27.43 -15.45
N VAL A 16 8.51 -27.77 -15.69
CA VAL A 16 7.39 -27.47 -14.79
C VAL A 16 7.58 -28.17 -13.43
N ASN A 17 8.01 -29.43 -13.42
CA ASN A 17 8.28 -30.15 -12.17
C ASN A 17 9.48 -29.55 -11.39
N THR A 18 10.50 -29.08 -12.10
CA THR A 18 11.67 -28.40 -11.50
C THR A 18 11.30 -27.02 -10.95
N ASP A 19 10.46 -26.26 -11.67
CA ASP A 19 9.94 -24.97 -11.22
C ASP A 19 9.12 -25.14 -9.93
N ASN A 20 8.26 -26.17 -9.85
CA ASN A 20 7.48 -26.47 -8.64
C ASN A 20 8.37 -26.73 -7.41
N ILE A 21 9.50 -27.44 -7.57
CA ILE A 21 10.45 -27.67 -6.47
C ILE A 21 11.09 -26.36 -6.03
N LEU A 22 11.53 -25.52 -6.98
CA LEU A 22 12.14 -24.23 -6.69
C LEU A 22 11.16 -23.27 -6.04
N GLU A 23 9.91 -23.21 -6.50
CA GLU A 23 8.86 -22.39 -5.88
C GLU A 23 8.58 -22.83 -4.44
N ASN A 24 8.52 -24.13 -4.19
CA ASN A 24 8.40 -24.65 -2.83
C ASN A 24 9.56 -24.19 -1.94
N ILE A 25 10.81 -24.32 -2.42
CA ILE A 25 12.00 -23.86 -1.67
C ILE A 25 11.93 -22.35 -1.41
N PHE A 26 11.68 -21.55 -2.45
CA PHE A 26 11.62 -20.09 -2.36
C PHE A 26 10.52 -19.61 -1.41
N SER A 27 9.40 -20.33 -1.31
CA SER A 27 8.29 -20.00 -0.41
C SER A 27 8.62 -20.02 1.09
N TYR A 28 9.78 -20.59 1.47
CA TYR A 28 10.31 -20.58 2.83
C TYR A 28 11.41 -19.53 3.06
N LEU A 29 11.88 -18.86 2.01
CA LEU A 29 12.89 -17.82 2.12
C LEU A 29 12.27 -16.49 2.57
N ARG A 30 13.10 -15.60 3.13
CA ARG A 30 12.65 -14.22 3.42
C ARG A 30 12.64 -13.41 2.13
N LEU A 31 11.82 -12.36 2.08
CA LEU A 31 11.72 -11.49 0.90
C LEU A 31 13.06 -10.89 0.46
N LYS A 32 13.93 -10.55 1.42
CA LYS A 32 15.30 -10.07 1.11
C LYS A 32 16.16 -11.13 0.43
N ASP A 33 15.97 -12.40 0.79
CA ASP A 33 16.73 -13.51 0.25
C ASP A 33 16.20 -13.86 -1.15
N LEU A 34 14.88 -13.77 -1.37
CA LEU A 34 14.27 -13.89 -2.71
C LEU A 34 14.85 -12.88 -3.71
N ARG A 35 15.05 -11.63 -3.27
CA ARG A 35 15.69 -10.62 -4.13
C ARG A 35 17.09 -11.06 -4.58
N ASN A 36 17.86 -11.68 -3.68
CA ASN A 36 19.19 -12.17 -4.01
C ASN A 36 19.11 -13.41 -4.92
N CYS A 37 18.17 -14.32 -4.68
CA CYS A 37 17.92 -15.49 -5.53
C CYS A 37 17.58 -15.09 -6.98
N ALA A 38 16.80 -14.02 -7.18
CA ALA A 38 16.47 -13.53 -8.51
C ALA A 38 17.69 -13.07 -9.33
N LEU A 39 18.85 -12.85 -8.68
CA LEU A 39 20.09 -12.43 -9.34
C LEU A 39 21.02 -13.61 -9.70
N VAL A 40 20.71 -14.84 -9.27
CA VAL A 40 21.60 -15.99 -9.39
C VAL A 40 21.66 -16.53 -10.82
N CYS A 41 20.52 -16.77 -11.46
CA CYS A 41 20.45 -17.25 -12.84
C CYS A 41 19.12 -16.90 -13.52
N LYS A 42 19.06 -17.04 -14.85
CA LYS A 42 17.87 -16.72 -15.65
C LYS A 42 16.63 -17.51 -15.24
N THR A 43 16.79 -18.78 -14.86
CA THR A 43 15.68 -19.64 -14.42
C THR A 43 15.06 -19.12 -13.12
N TRP A 44 15.90 -18.80 -12.12
CA TRP A 44 15.41 -18.28 -10.84
C TRP A 44 14.80 -16.89 -10.99
N TYR A 45 15.42 -16.05 -11.83
CA TYR A 45 14.84 -14.77 -12.19
C TYR A 45 13.45 -14.96 -12.80
N ARG A 46 13.29 -15.84 -13.80
CA ARG A 46 11.99 -16.10 -14.44
C ARG A 46 10.93 -16.51 -13.43
N ILE A 47 11.23 -17.49 -12.56
CA ILE A 47 10.30 -17.96 -11.52
C ILE A 47 9.93 -16.82 -10.57
N LEU A 48 10.89 -16.07 -10.05
CA LEU A 48 10.64 -15.00 -9.07
C LEU A 48 10.07 -13.71 -9.71
N ASN A 49 10.16 -13.58 -11.03
CA ASN A 49 9.58 -12.49 -11.78
C ASN A 49 8.13 -12.75 -12.18
N ASP A 50 7.67 -14.00 -12.20
CA ASP A 50 6.23 -14.29 -12.22
C ASP A 50 5.63 -13.85 -10.87
N GLU A 51 4.88 -12.76 -10.89
CA GLU A 51 4.33 -12.13 -9.70
C GLU A 51 3.13 -12.89 -9.09
N ASN A 52 2.64 -13.92 -9.78
CA ASN A 52 1.44 -14.67 -9.41
C ASN A 52 1.68 -16.13 -9.06
N ASN A 53 2.92 -16.58 -9.05
CA ASN A 53 3.26 -17.93 -8.66
C ASN A 53 3.06 -18.22 -7.15
N ASP A 54 3.29 -19.47 -6.75
CA ASP A 54 3.01 -19.93 -5.39
C ASP A 54 3.91 -19.28 -4.33
N VAL A 55 5.12 -18.83 -4.72
CA VAL A 55 6.03 -18.08 -3.83
C VAL A 55 5.33 -16.83 -3.31
N TRP A 56 4.83 -15.98 -4.22
CA TRP A 56 4.19 -14.74 -3.84
C TRP A 56 2.83 -14.97 -3.19
N ARG A 57 2.06 -15.98 -3.65
CA ARG A 57 0.79 -16.36 -3.03
C ARG A 57 0.98 -16.74 -1.56
N LEU A 58 1.94 -17.61 -1.26
CA LEU A 58 2.23 -18.04 0.12
C LEU A 58 2.74 -16.88 0.97
N HIS A 59 3.57 -15.99 0.42
CA HIS A 59 4.00 -14.79 1.15
C HIS A 59 2.84 -13.85 1.48
N CYS A 60 1.86 -13.72 0.59
CA CYS A 60 0.62 -12.98 0.80
C CYS A 60 -0.22 -13.60 1.91
N VAL A 61 -0.59 -14.87 1.78
CA VAL A 61 -1.48 -15.56 2.74
C VAL A 61 -0.87 -15.60 4.15
N LYS A 62 0.46 -15.68 4.27
CA LYS A 62 1.15 -15.65 5.57
C LYS A 62 1.14 -14.28 6.28
N ARG A 63 0.79 -13.18 5.59
CA ARG A 63 0.98 -11.79 6.09
C ARG A 63 -0.27 -10.93 6.01
N LEU A 64 -1.07 -11.10 4.97
CA LEU A 64 -2.31 -10.37 4.80
C LEU A 64 -3.41 -11.16 5.50
N ALA A 65 -4.33 -10.43 6.12
CA ALA A 65 -5.53 -11.01 6.70
C ALA A 65 -6.42 -11.61 5.58
N GLU A 66 -7.12 -12.70 5.88
CA GLU A 66 -7.88 -13.46 4.89
C GLU A 66 -8.99 -12.61 4.26
N GLU A 67 -9.63 -11.75 5.06
CA GLU A 67 -10.66 -10.83 4.59
C GLU A 67 -10.13 -9.82 3.55
N VAL A 68 -8.86 -9.41 3.65
CA VAL A 68 -8.26 -8.49 2.67
C VAL A 68 -8.17 -9.16 1.30
N LEU A 69 -7.72 -10.42 1.28
CA LEU A 69 -7.54 -11.18 0.03
C LEU A 69 -8.88 -11.52 -0.65
N LYS A 70 -9.96 -11.60 0.13
CA LYS A 70 -11.33 -11.88 -0.33
C LYS A 70 -12.14 -10.62 -0.67
N SER A 71 -11.67 -9.44 -0.28
CA SER A 71 -12.37 -8.16 -0.47
C SER A 71 -11.93 -7.41 -1.74
N ASP A 72 -12.69 -6.39 -2.10
CA ASP A 72 -12.35 -5.48 -3.21
C ASP A 72 -11.30 -4.42 -2.85
N LEU A 73 -10.80 -4.39 -1.62
CA LEU A 73 -9.84 -3.39 -1.14
C LEU A 73 -8.57 -3.31 -1.99
N LEU A 74 -8.09 -4.47 -2.46
CA LEU A 74 -6.89 -4.59 -3.28
C LEU A 74 -7.22 -5.01 -4.72
N SER A 75 -8.45 -4.75 -5.18
CA SER A 75 -8.92 -5.12 -6.53
C SER A 75 -8.12 -4.45 -7.66
N THR A 76 -7.57 -3.26 -7.41
CA THR A 76 -6.75 -2.51 -8.38
C THR A 76 -5.32 -3.06 -8.51
N VAL A 77 -4.86 -3.89 -7.57
CA VAL A 77 -3.55 -4.56 -7.62
C VAL A 77 -3.74 -6.05 -7.89
N THR A 78 -3.47 -6.46 -9.13
CA THR A 78 -3.87 -7.77 -9.64
C THR A 78 -2.94 -8.91 -9.26
N THR A 79 -1.69 -8.64 -8.87
CA THR A 79 -0.69 -9.68 -8.58
C THR A 79 -0.49 -9.93 -7.09
N TYR A 80 -0.15 -11.16 -6.69
CA TYR A 80 0.19 -11.45 -5.28
C TYR A 80 1.39 -10.62 -4.83
N LYS A 81 2.43 -10.51 -5.65
CA LYS A 81 3.59 -9.66 -5.33
C LYS A 81 3.20 -8.19 -5.11
N SER A 82 2.28 -7.65 -5.92
CA SER A 82 1.78 -6.28 -5.76
C SER A 82 0.90 -6.10 -4.52
N LYS A 83 0.04 -7.07 -4.20
CA LYS A 83 -0.74 -7.08 -2.95
C LYS A 83 0.16 -7.11 -1.71
N LEU A 84 1.21 -7.94 -1.76
CA LEU A 84 2.21 -8.00 -0.71
C LEU A 84 2.94 -6.66 -0.58
N ARG A 85 3.35 -6.06 -1.70
CA ARG A 85 3.95 -4.73 -1.72
C ARG A 85 3.02 -3.69 -1.08
N ALA A 86 1.75 -3.66 -1.45
CA ALA A 86 0.76 -2.74 -0.86
C ALA A 86 0.72 -2.87 0.67
N TYR A 87 0.73 -4.10 1.21
CA TYR A 87 0.74 -4.34 2.65
C TYR A 87 1.99 -3.78 3.37
N PHE A 88 3.16 -3.83 2.73
CA PHE A 88 4.38 -3.23 3.26
C PHE A 88 4.38 -1.70 3.19
N HIS A 89 3.55 -1.09 2.34
CA HIS A 89 3.38 0.37 2.26
C HIS A 89 2.15 0.89 3.03
N ALA A 90 1.37 0.01 3.65
CA ALA A 90 0.20 0.38 4.43
C ALA A 90 0.54 1.15 5.72
N TRP A 91 -0.47 1.51 6.52
CA TRP A 91 -0.31 2.30 7.74
C TRP A 91 0.61 1.65 8.77
N ASN A 92 1.39 2.48 9.47
CA ASN A 92 2.29 2.03 10.52
C ASN A 92 1.62 2.15 11.90
N PRO A 93 1.31 1.05 12.59
CA PRO A 93 0.72 1.11 13.94
C PRO A 93 1.67 1.67 15.01
N HIS A 94 2.96 1.80 14.71
CA HIS A 94 3.97 2.36 15.62
C HIS A 94 4.32 3.82 15.29
N ASP A 95 3.71 4.40 14.26
CA ASP A 95 3.98 5.75 13.80
C ASP A 95 2.66 6.47 13.50
N CYS A 96 1.84 6.55 14.54
CA CYS A 96 0.53 7.19 14.55
C CYS A 96 0.28 7.88 15.90
N SER A 97 -0.67 8.83 15.93
CA SER A 97 -1.20 9.37 17.18
C SER A 97 -1.67 8.27 18.13
N ARG A 98 -1.60 8.53 19.44
CA ARG A 98 -2.13 7.62 20.48
C ARG A 98 -3.65 7.42 20.39
N ASN A 99 -4.36 8.32 19.71
CA ASN A 99 -5.80 8.22 19.51
C ASN A 99 -6.17 7.44 18.24
N ILE A 100 -5.18 6.95 17.49
CA ILE A 100 -5.37 6.13 16.29
C ILE A 100 -4.85 4.72 16.57
N TYR A 101 -5.54 3.72 16.02
CA TYR A 101 -5.01 2.38 15.88
C TYR A 101 -5.21 1.88 14.45
N VAL A 102 -4.31 1.02 13.98
CA VAL A 102 -4.45 0.33 12.68
C VAL A 102 -5.18 -0.98 12.92
N LYS A 103 -6.26 -1.24 12.16
CA LYS A 103 -7.02 -2.50 12.23
C LYS A 103 -6.12 -3.68 11.84
N ALA A 104 -6.53 -4.89 12.23
CA ALA A 104 -5.79 -6.13 11.93
C ALA A 104 -5.49 -6.34 10.43
N ASN A 105 -6.37 -5.84 9.56
CA ASN A 105 -6.16 -5.87 8.11
C ASN A 105 -4.92 -5.09 7.63
N GLY A 106 -4.39 -4.18 8.45
CA GLY A 106 -3.21 -3.35 8.17
C GLY A 106 -3.44 -2.15 7.25
N PHE A 107 -4.58 -2.07 6.57
CA PHE A 107 -4.90 -1.05 5.56
C PHE A 107 -5.89 0.02 6.05
N THR A 108 -6.58 -0.24 7.16
CA THR A 108 -7.54 0.70 7.74
C THR A 108 -7.00 1.27 9.04
N LEU A 109 -6.84 2.60 9.09
CA LEU A 109 -6.67 3.32 10.35
C LEU A 109 -8.05 3.63 10.96
N HIS A 110 -8.16 3.58 12.27
CA HIS A 110 -9.35 3.98 13.02
C HIS A 110 -8.95 5.00 14.07
N ARG A 111 -9.67 6.13 14.10
CA ARG A 111 -9.49 7.19 15.09
C ARG A 111 -10.55 7.06 16.18
N ASN A 112 -10.11 7.00 17.44
CA ASN A 112 -11.00 7.00 18.60
C ASN A 112 -11.73 8.36 18.74
N PRO A 113 -12.95 8.39 19.30
CA PRO A 113 -13.74 9.61 19.43
C PRO A 113 -13.21 10.51 20.56
N VAL A 114 -12.08 11.18 20.29
CA VAL A 114 -11.44 12.13 21.22
C VAL A 114 -11.76 13.55 20.77
N ALA A 115 -12.37 14.33 21.67
CA ALA A 115 -12.71 15.73 21.41
C ALA A 115 -11.46 16.64 21.41
N GLN A 116 -11.52 17.75 20.68
CA GLN A 116 -10.46 18.77 20.63
C GLN A 116 -9.08 18.18 20.33
N SER A 117 -9.02 17.27 19.37
CA SER A 117 -7.78 16.62 18.94
C SER A 117 -7.78 16.43 17.43
N THR A 118 -6.63 16.67 16.82
CA THR A 118 -6.33 16.26 15.44
C THR A 118 -5.23 15.22 15.48
N ASP A 119 -5.41 14.16 14.71
CA ASP A 119 -4.61 12.94 14.81
C ASP A 119 -4.22 12.46 13.42
N ALA A 120 -2.97 12.04 13.25
CA ALA A 120 -2.42 11.56 11.99
C ALA A 120 -1.69 10.23 12.15
N CYS A 121 -1.47 9.56 11.02
CA CYS A 121 -0.77 8.29 10.91
C CYS A 121 0.09 8.31 9.65
N ARG A 122 1.30 7.78 9.72
CA ARG A 122 2.20 7.60 8.57
C ARG A 122 2.14 6.17 8.03
N GLY A 123 2.51 6.01 6.77
CA GLY A 123 2.78 4.69 6.18
C GLY A 123 4.07 4.08 6.75
N LYS A 124 4.24 2.76 6.60
CA LYS A 124 5.43 2.03 7.09
C LYS A 124 6.75 2.41 6.39
N ILE A 125 6.69 2.94 5.17
CA ILE A 125 7.87 3.17 4.33
C ILE A 125 7.88 4.62 3.83
N GLY A 126 8.95 5.34 4.13
CA GLY A 126 9.26 6.64 3.54
C GLY A 126 9.95 6.50 2.18
N PHE A 127 9.70 7.44 1.28
CA PHE A 127 10.25 7.46 -0.07
C PHE A 127 11.32 8.54 -0.24
N TYR A 128 12.43 8.21 -0.91
CA TYR A 128 13.53 9.14 -1.20
C TYR A 128 13.71 9.43 -2.69
N HIS A 129 13.24 8.55 -3.56
CA HIS A 129 13.34 8.67 -5.01
C HIS A 129 12.24 7.89 -5.73
N GLY A 130 12.03 8.18 -7.02
CA GLY A 130 11.07 7.50 -7.88
C GLY A 130 9.68 8.14 -7.87
N ARG A 131 8.73 7.49 -8.56
CA ARG A 131 7.32 7.91 -8.63
C ARG A 131 6.49 6.90 -7.86
N HIS A 132 5.63 7.39 -6.97
CA HIS A 132 4.78 6.58 -6.10
C HIS A 132 3.36 7.11 -6.17
N ALA A 133 2.40 6.19 -6.14
CA ALA A 133 0.99 6.49 -6.09
C ALA A 133 0.32 5.54 -5.10
N TRP A 134 -0.67 6.04 -4.38
CA TRP A 134 -1.51 5.28 -3.46
C TRP A 134 -2.94 5.81 -3.52
N GLU A 135 -3.88 4.95 -3.14
CA GLU A 135 -5.29 5.31 -3.04
C GLU A 135 -5.64 5.50 -1.56
N VAL A 136 -6.47 6.52 -1.27
CA VAL A 136 -7.03 6.75 0.06
C VAL A 136 -8.54 6.64 -0.06
N ILE A 137 -9.12 5.72 0.72
CA ILE A 137 -10.56 5.56 0.87
C ILE A 137 -10.93 6.11 2.24
N TRP A 138 -11.84 7.08 2.27
CA TRP A 138 -12.33 7.69 3.50
C TRP A 138 -13.76 7.22 3.77
N GLU A 139 -13.95 6.40 4.80
CA GLU A 139 -15.26 5.90 5.19
C GLU A 139 -15.94 6.86 6.17
N GLY A 140 -17.14 7.33 5.83
CA GLY A 140 -17.93 8.25 6.64
C GLY A 140 -17.77 9.72 6.25
N PRO A 141 -18.43 10.64 7.00
CA PRO A 141 -18.27 12.06 6.75
C PRO A 141 -16.84 12.51 7.08
N LEU A 142 -16.31 13.45 6.29
CA LEU A 142 -14.97 14.03 6.51
C LEU A 142 -14.86 14.75 7.86
N GLY A 143 -15.97 15.22 8.42
CA GLY A 143 -15.98 16.06 9.61
C GLY A 143 -15.61 17.51 9.29
N THR A 144 -14.99 18.20 10.25
CA THR A 144 -14.57 19.61 10.12
C THR A 144 -13.22 19.77 9.44
N VAL A 145 -12.33 18.79 9.59
CA VAL A 145 -10.99 18.79 9.01
C VAL A 145 -10.63 17.37 8.56
N ALA A 146 -10.25 17.23 7.30
CA ALA A 146 -9.81 15.97 6.72
C ALA A 146 -8.67 16.23 5.75
N VAL A 147 -7.44 15.93 6.16
CA VAL A 147 -6.24 16.23 5.36
C VAL A 147 -5.55 14.95 4.94
N VAL A 148 -5.25 14.83 3.65
CA VAL A 148 -4.40 13.78 3.08
C VAL A 148 -3.12 14.40 2.56
N GLY A 149 -1.99 13.70 2.62
CA GLY A 149 -0.74 14.31 2.19
C GLY A 149 0.48 13.47 2.49
N ILE A 150 1.61 14.15 2.59
CA ILE A 150 2.92 13.57 2.87
C ILE A 150 3.60 14.34 3.99
N SER A 151 4.49 13.67 4.70
CA SER A 151 5.29 14.27 5.76
C SER A 151 6.68 13.66 5.82
N THR A 152 7.61 14.40 6.42
CA THR A 152 8.85 13.83 6.94
C THR A 152 8.53 13.02 8.21
N LYS A 153 9.52 12.27 8.68
CA LYS A 153 9.43 11.56 9.97
C LYS A 153 9.31 12.50 11.17
N ASP A 154 9.72 13.77 11.01
CA ASP A 154 9.83 14.74 12.10
C ASP A 154 8.52 15.55 12.29
N ALA A 155 7.58 15.45 11.33
CA ALA A 155 6.27 16.09 11.46
C ALA A 155 5.46 15.52 12.65
N PRO A 156 4.73 16.37 13.40
CA PRO A 156 3.88 15.94 14.50
C PRO A 156 2.71 15.09 13.99
N LEU A 157 2.30 14.12 14.80
CA LEU A 157 1.17 13.22 14.50
C LEU A 157 -0.07 13.49 15.34
N GLU A 158 -0.01 14.44 16.27
CA GLU A 158 -1.12 14.82 17.13
C GLU A 158 -1.02 16.31 17.47
N CYS A 159 -2.15 17.01 17.53
CA CYS A 159 -2.24 18.33 18.12
C CYS A 159 -3.61 18.60 18.75
N HIS A 160 -3.66 19.61 19.62
CA HIS A 160 -4.92 20.05 20.24
C HIS A 160 -5.78 20.86 19.25
N GLY A 161 -7.09 20.66 19.32
CA GLY A 161 -8.07 21.33 18.47
C GLY A 161 -8.35 20.61 17.15
N TYR A 162 -9.20 21.22 16.33
CA TYR A 162 -9.58 20.72 15.00
C TYR A 162 -8.89 21.57 13.93
N VAL A 163 -7.69 21.18 13.51
CA VAL A 163 -6.84 21.98 12.62
C VAL A 163 -6.22 21.11 11.53
N GLY A 164 -5.86 21.70 10.39
CA GLY A 164 -5.12 20.99 9.34
C GLY A 164 -3.69 20.67 9.79
N LEU A 165 -3.49 19.55 10.49
CA LEU A 165 -2.18 19.17 11.05
C LEU A 165 -1.12 18.96 9.97
N LEU A 166 -1.47 18.22 8.91
CA LEU A 166 -0.63 18.07 7.72
C LEU A 166 -0.59 19.40 6.96
N GLY A 167 0.60 19.96 6.83
CA GLY A 167 0.84 21.28 6.24
C GLY A 167 0.89 22.42 7.26
N SER A 168 0.75 22.15 8.57
CA SER A 168 0.84 23.18 9.61
C SER A 168 2.27 23.69 9.85
N ASP A 169 3.27 22.96 9.37
CA ASP A 169 4.69 23.28 9.47
C ASP A 169 5.43 22.96 8.15
N GLU A 170 6.75 23.19 8.15
CA GLU A 170 7.65 22.88 7.03
C GLU A 170 7.87 21.37 6.81
N GLN A 171 7.44 20.51 7.76
CA GLN A 171 7.72 19.07 7.76
C GLN A 171 6.63 18.28 7.03
N SER A 172 5.58 18.93 6.54
CA SER A 172 4.46 18.26 5.89
C SER A 172 3.80 19.09 4.79
N TRP A 173 3.15 18.38 3.87
CA TRP A 173 2.28 18.95 2.83
C TRP A 173 0.94 18.25 2.90
N GLY A 174 -0.12 19.03 2.98
CA GLY A 174 -1.49 18.53 3.13
C GLY A 174 -2.41 19.04 2.03
N TRP A 175 -3.43 18.25 1.72
CA TRP A 175 -4.61 18.66 0.97
C TRP A 175 -5.83 18.44 1.86
N ASN A 176 -6.42 19.54 2.33
CA ASN A 176 -7.63 19.53 3.11
C ASN A 176 -8.84 19.31 2.18
N LEU A 177 -9.51 18.18 2.36
CA LEU A 177 -10.60 17.71 1.51
C LEU A 177 -11.91 18.46 1.79
N VAL A 178 -12.05 19.09 2.96
CA VAL A 178 -13.27 19.81 3.36
C VAL A 178 -13.42 21.11 2.58
N ASP A 179 -12.39 21.96 2.65
CA ASP A 179 -12.35 23.29 2.02
C ASP A 179 -11.60 23.31 0.68
N ASN A 180 -10.96 22.20 0.32
CA ASN A 180 -10.18 22.03 -0.90
C ASN A 180 -8.90 22.89 -0.95
N HIS A 181 -8.25 23.10 0.20
CA HIS A 181 -6.99 23.84 0.29
C HIS A 181 -5.75 22.93 0.31
N LEU A 182 -4.72 23.34 -0.42
CA LEU A 182 -3.36 22.84 -0.24
C LEU A 182 -2.71 23.59 0.93
N LEU A 183 -2.03 22.87 1.82
CA LEU A 183 -1.46 23.38 3.07
C LEU A 183 0.04 23.06 3.13
N HIS A 184 0.84 24.06 3.50
CA HIS A 184 2.26 23.89 3.83
C HIS A 184 2.76 25.10 4.63
N ASN A 185 3.62 24.86 5.62
CA ASN A 185 4.21 25.90 6.47
C ASN A 185 3.17 26.80 7.17
N GLY A 186 2.00 26.26 7.49
CA GLY A 186 0.89 26.98 8.13
C GLY A 186 0.04 27.80 7.16
N ASP A 187 0.44 27.91 5.90
CA ASP A 187 -0.20 28.74 4.89
C ASP A 187 -0.98 27.92 3.85
N THR A 188 -2.04 28.52 3.30
CA THR A 188 -2.77 27.99 2.14
C THR A 188 -1.99 28.25 0.85
N GLN A 189 -1.63 27.17 0.15
CA GLN A 189 -0.86 27.18 -1.09
C GLN A 189 -1.73 27.22 -2.36
N GLY A 190 -3.07 27.25 -2.20
CA GLY A 190 -4.04 27.25 -3.28
C GLY A 190 -5.00 26.06 -3.19
N HIS A 191 -5.48 25.60 -4.35
CA HIS A 191 -6.47 24.52 -4.45
C HIS A 191 -6.02 23.45 -5.44
N TYR A 192 -6.47 22.22 -5.22
CA TYR A 192 -6.26 21.11 -6.13
C TYR A 192 -7.54 20.27 -6.22
N PRO A 193 -7.90 19.70 -7.39
CA PRO A 193 -7.30 19.92 -8.71
C PRO A 193 -7.64 21.32 -9.26
N LEU A 194 -6.77 21.87 -10.13
CA LEU A 194 -6.94 23.19 -10.76
C LEU A 194 -7.99 23.21 -11.89
N LEU A 195 -9.04 22.39 -11.78
CA LEU A 195 -10.08 22.25 -12.80
C LEU A 195 -11.33 23.04 -12.42
N ASN A 196 -11.95 23.71 -13.38
CA ASN A 196 -13.30 24.28 -13.20
C ASN A 196 -14.29 23.17 -12.87
N ASN A 197 -15.01 23.30 -11.75
CA ASN A 197 -15.98 22.30 -11.26
C ASN A 197 -15.38 20.89 -11.07
N CYS A 198 -14.13 20.79 -10.63
CA CYS A 198 -13.55 19.47 -10.35
C CYS A 198 -14.37 18.70 -9.30
N PRO A 199 -14.69 17.41 -9.52
CA PRO A 199 -15.12 16.57 -8.42
C PRO A 199 -14.01 16.51 -7.37
N LYS A 200 -14.28 17.03 -6.16
CA LYS A 200 -13.30 17.12 -5.06
C LYS A 200 -12.70 15.76 -4.71
N TYR A 201 -13.54 14.73 -4.67
CA TYR A 201 -13.20 13.32 -4.46
C TYR A 201 -14.35 12.45 -5.00
N GLN A 202 -14.08 11.18 -5.33
CA GLN A 202 -15.14 10.24 -5.71
C GLN A 202 -15.87 9.75 -4.45
N VAL A 203 -17.17 10.02 -4.36
CA VAL A 203 -18.04 9.40 -3.35
C VAL A 203 -18.56 8.10 -3.95
N ARG A 204 -18.11 6.95 -3.43
CA ARG A 204 -18.74 5.66 -3.72
C ARG A 204 -19.87 5.45 -2.71
N LEU A 205 -21.09 5.29 -3.20
CA LEU A 205 -22.17 4.74 -2.39
C LEU A 205 -21.87 3.26 -2.19
N ILE A 206 -21.61 2.87 -0.94
CA ILE A 206 -21.50 1.45 -0.58
C ILE A 206 -22.95 0.97 -0.48
N HIS A 207 -23.38 0.10 -1.40
CA HIS A 207 -24.68 -0.57 -1.38
C HIS A 207 -24.64 -1.81 -0.49
#